data_AF-I0R721-F1
#
_entry.id   AF-I0R721-F1
#
_cell.length_a   1.000
_cell.length_b   1.000
_cell.length_c   1.000
_cell.angle_alpha   90.00
_cell.angle_beta   90.00
_cell.angle_gamma   90.00
#
_symmetry.space_group_name_H-M   'P 1'
#
loop_
_entity.id
_entity.type
_entity.pdbx_description
1 polymer ?
#
loop_
_entity_poly.entity_id
_entity_poly.type
_entity_poly.pdbx_seq_one_letter_code
_entity_poly.pdbx_strand_id
1 'polypeptide(L)'
;MNEQKKYEVIKGLADHPDTANKNRAAMVLGCTRRHINRMLQGYIKSGKKFFLHGNKGKRPATTISHDIRRQVIDLYRTKYYDANFEHYTELLKKNEGICISHSSVM
;
A
#
# COMPACT_ATOMS: atom_id res chain seq x y z
N MET A 1 -3.62 8.97 -8.31
CA MET A 1 -2.56 9.83 -8.91
C MET A 1 -1.18 9.29 -8.56
N ASN A 2 -0.32 9.07 -9.56
CA ASN A 2 0.99 8.43 -9.41
C ASN A 2 1.96 9.29 -8.56
N GLU A 3 2.67 8.66 -7.60
CA GLU A 3 3.72 9.29 -6.77
C GLU A 3 4.80 9.95 -7.63
N GLN A 4 5.17 9.30 -8.73
CA GLN A 4 6.20 9.77 -9.66
C GLN A 4 5.77 11.07 -10.36
N LYS A 5 4.51 11.15 -10.79
CA LYS A 5 3.96 12.37 -11.42
C LYS A 5 3.96 13.57 -10.47
N LYS A 6 3.66 13.34 -9.18
CA LYS A 6 3.75 14.40 -8.15
C LYS A 6 5.18 14.90 -8.00
N TYR A 7 6.12 13.96 -7.91
CA TYR A 7 7.54 14.27 -7.77
C TYR A 7 8.05 15.09 -8.97
N GLU A 8 7.77 14.68 -10.20
CA GLU A 8 8.25 15.36 -11.41
C GLU A 8 7.73 16.80 -11.51
N VAL A 9 6.44 17.00 -11.27
CA VAL A 9 5.83 18.35 -11.30
C VAL A 9 6.42 19.26 -10.24
N ILE A 10 6.61 18.75 -9.01
CA ILE A 10 7.15 19.55 -7.91
C ILE A 10 8.66 19.80 -8.08
N LYS A 11 9.40 18.80 -8.58
CA LYS A 11 10.81 18.94 -8.94
C LYS A 11 10.98 20.04 -9.98
N GLY A 12 10.21 20.01 -11.08
CA GLY A 12 10.28 21.03 -12.11
C GLY A 12 9.98 22.45 -11.60
N LEU A 13 9.06 22.60 -10.63
CA LEU A 13 8.82 23.88 -9.98
C LEU A 13 9.98 24.36 -9.09
N ALA A 14 10.72 23.43 -8.48
CA ALA A 14 11.83 23.76 -7.60
C ALA A 14 13.12 24.06 -8.39
N ASP A 15 13.36 23.34 -9.48
CA ASP A 15 14.57 23.47 -10.31
C ASP A 15 14.53 24.70 -11.23
N HIS A 16 13.33 25.22 -11.55
CA HIS A 16 13.13 26.37 -12.42
C HIS A 16 12.29 27.47 -11.76
N PRO A 17 12.79 28.15 -10.72
CA PRO A 17 12.02 29.13 -9.95
C PRO A 17 11.51 30.30 -10.79
N ASP A 18 12.28 30.74 -11.79
CA ASP A 18 11.95 31.89 -12.65
C ASP A 18 10.75 31.64 -13.58
N THR A 19 10.44 30.38 -13.86
CA THR A 19 9.29 29.97 -14.72
C THR A 19 8.21 29.23 -13.93
N ALA A 20 8.34 29.17 -12.60
CA ALA A 20 7.54 28.32 -11.74
C ALA A 20 6.08 28.80 -11.62
N ASN A 21 5.17 28.19 -12.39
CA ASN A 21 3.74 28.47 -12.29
C ASN A 21 3.01 27.46 -11.37
N LYS A 22 2.80 27.87 -10.11
CA LYS A 22 2.10 27.06 -9.08
C LYS A 22 0.62 26.80 -9.41
N ASN A 23 -0.04 27.69 -10.15
CA ASN A 23 -1.45 27.50 -10.54
C ASN A 23 -1.58 26.44 -11.64
N ARG A 24 -0.64 26.43 -12.61
CA ARG A 24 -0.55 25.37 -13.62
C ARG A 24 -0.29 24.02 -12.97
N ALA A 25 0.65 23.94 -12.03
CA ALA A 25 0.92 22.69 -11.31
C ALA A 25 -0.29 22.21 -10.50
N ALA A 26 -1.02 23.12 -9.84
CA ALA A 26 -2.27 22.83 -9.14
C ALA A 26 -3.33 22.22 -10.08
N MET A 27 -3.48 22.78 -11.28
CA MET A 27 -4.36 22.25 -12.32
C MET A 27 -3.91 20.86 -12.81
N VAL A 28 -2.62 20.68 -13.13
CA VAL A 28 -2.05 19.41 -13.62
C VAL A 28 -2.17 18.29 -12.59
N LEU A 29 -2.02 18.60 -11.31
CA LEU A 29 -2.13 17.65 -10.20
C LEU A 29 -3.55 17.56 -9.62
N GLY A 30 -4.51 18.33 -10.14
CA GLY A 30 -5.89 18.34 -9.64
C GLY A 30 -5.98 18.65 -8.14
N CYS A 31 -5.16 19.57 -7.64
CA CYS A 31 -5.10 19.91 -6.22
C CYS A 31 -5.02 21.43 -5.99
N THR A 32 -5.20 21.87 -4.76
CA THR A 32 -5.12 23.29 -4.43
C THR A 32 -3.68 23.82 -4.45
N ARG A 33 -3.52 25.13 -4.65
CA ARG A 33 -2.21 25.81 -4.52
C ARG A 33 -1.57 25.61 -3.14
N ARG A 34 -2.38 25.50 -2.07
CA ARG A 34 -1.92 25.14 -0.72
C ARG A 34 -1.23 23.77 -0.71
N HIS A 35 -1.79 22.79 -1.42
CA HIS A 35 -1.20 21.47 -1.54
C HIS A 35 0.13 21.51 -2.31
N ILE A 36 0.22 22.30 -3.39
CA ILE A 36 1.49 22.54 -4.10
C ILE A 36 2.56 23.10 -3.16
N ASN A 37 2.24 24.14 -2.39
CA ASN A 37 3.18 24.72 -1.42
C ASN A 37 3.63 23.70 -0.36
N ARG A 38 2.71 22.88 0.17
CA ARG A 38 3.04 21.80 1.12
C ARG A 38 3.99 20.78 0.49
N MET A 39 3.76 20.40 -0.77
CA MET A 39 4.64 19.47 -1.48
C MET A 39 6.01 20.07 -1.79
N LEU A 40 6.09 21.36 -2.12
CA LEU A 40 7.36 22.08 -2.30
C LEU A 40 8.18 22.11 -1.00
N GLN A 41 7.56 22.45 0.14
CA GLN A 41 8.22 22.42 1.45
C GLN A 41 8.70 21.00 1.80
N GLY A 42 7.85 19.99 1.54
CA GLY A 42 8.21 18.60 1.73
C GLY A 42 9.38 18.15 0.85
N TYR A 43 9.40 18.59 -0.41
CA TYR A 43 10.49 18.33 -1.36
C TYR A 43 11.80 18.99 -0.92
N ILE A 44 11.78 20.24 -0.45
CA ILE A 44 12.97 20.92 0.07
C ILE A 44 13.55 20.19 1.28
N LYS A 45 12.69 19.67 2.17
CA LYS A 45 13.13 18.97 3.39
C LYS A 45 13.63 17.55 3.15
N SER A 46 12.93 16.79 2.30
CA SER A 46 13.10 15.33 2.21
C SER A 46 13.32 14.83 0.77
N GLY A 47 13.36 15.71 -0.22
CA GLY A 47 13.52 15.38 -1.63
C GLY A 47 12.46 14.42 -2.14
N LYS A 48 12.88 13.46 -2.98
CA LYS A 48 12.00 12.42 -3.55
C LYS A 48 11.29 11.58 -2.48
N LYS A 49 11.89 11.40 -1.30
CA LYS A 49 11.33 10.56 -0.22
C LYS A 49 9.98 11.08 0.29
N PHE A 50 9.72 12.38 0.19
CA PHE A 50 8.44 12.98 0.60
C PHE A 50 7.24 12.40 -0.16
N PHE A 51 7.44 11.97 -1.41
CA PHE A 51 6.37 11.45 -2.27
C PHE A 51 6.16 9.95 -2.12
N LEU A 52 7.06 9.25 -1.43
CA LEU A 52 6.88 7.84 -1.12
C LEU A 52 5.79 7.69 -0.07
N HIS A 53 4.81 6.84 -0.33
CA HIS A 53 3.76 6.54 0.64
C HIS A 53 4.35 5.91 1.90
N GLY A 54 3.91 6.38 3.09
CA GLY A 54 4.45 5.92 4.38
C GLY A 54 4.20 4.44 4.68
N ASN A 55 3.21 3.82 4.02
CA ASN A 55 2.92 2.39 4.11
C ASN A 55 3.58 1.57 2.99
N LYS A 56 4.36 2.20 2.10
CA LYS A 56 5.05 1.49 1.02
C LYS A 56 6.06 0.52 1.63
N GLY A 57 5.85 -0.78 1.40
CA GLY A 57 6.67 -1.85 1.97
C GLY A 57 6.35 -2.21 3.43
N LYS A 58 5.43 -1.49 4.09
CA LYS A 58 4.93 -1.88 5.42
C LYS A 58 3.75 -2.82 5.26
N ARG A 59 3.83 -3.96 5.96
CA ARG A 59 2.72 -4.90 6.10
C ARG A 59 1.94 -4.54 7.37
N PRO A 60 0.60 -4.48 7.34
CA PRO A 60 -0.20 -4.35 8.56
C PRO A 60 0.16 -5.42 9.59
N ALA A 61 0.00 -5.14 10.88
CA ALA A 61 0.22 -6.12 11.94
C ALA A 61 -0.69 -7.36 11.80
N THR A 62 -1.83 -7.21 11.12
CA THR A 62 -2.80 -8.27 10.81
C THR A 62 -2.40 -9.12 9.60
N THR A 63 -1.24 -8.88 8.98
CA THR A 63 -0.81 -9.64 7.81
C THR A 63 -0.51 -11.08 8.19
N ILE A 64 -1.23 -12.02 7.58
CA ILE A 64 -0.95 -13.45 7.73
C ILE A 64 0.49 -13.71 7.26
N SER A 65 1.27 -14.38 8.10
CA SER A 65 2.66 -14.69 7.78
C SER A 65 2.74 -15.63 6.57
N HIS A 66 3.85 -15.56 5.84
CA HIS A 66 4.04 -16.39 4.66
C HIS A 66 4.02 -17.89 5.01
N ASP A 67 4.53 -18.25 6.18
CA ASP A 67 4.60 -19.64 6.65
C ASP A 67 3.20 -20.19 6.95
N ILE A 68 2.39 -19.43 7.69
CA ILE A 68 0.99 -19.80 7.95
C ILE A 68 0.21 -19.90 6.64
N ARG A 69 0.40 -18.95 5.71
CA ARG A 69 -0.27 -19.00 4.41
C ARG A 69 0.09 -20.27 3.62
N ARG A 70 1.37 -20.66 3.63
CA ARG A 70 1.85 -21.88 2.97
C ARG A 70 1.24 -23.12 3.64
N GLN A 71 1.30 -23.18 4.96
CA GLN A 71 0.73 -24.28 5.75
C GLN A 71 -0.77 -24.47 5.47
N VAL A 72 -1.53 -23.37 5.42
CA VAL A 72 -2.96 -23.38 5.06
C VAL A 72 -3.14 -23.99 3.66
N ILE A 73 -2.43 -23.50 2.64
CA ILE A 73 -2.54 -24.03 1.28
C ILE A 73 -2.21 -25.54 1.23
N ASP A 74 -1.15 -25.97 1.92
CA ASP A 74 -0.72 -27.35 1.94
C ASP A 74 -1.74 -28.25 2.64
N LEU A 75 -2.29 -27.82 3.78
CA LEU A 75 -3.33 -28.54 4.51
C LEU A 75 -4.61 -28.69 3.69
N TYR A 76 -5.00 -27.65 2.95
CA TYR A 76 -6.15 -27.73 2.05
C TYR A 76 -5.91 -28.78 0.98
N ARG A 77 -4.73 -28.81 0.36
CA ARG A 77 -4.40 -29.75 -0.73
C ARG A 77 -4.22 -31.20 -0.30
N THR A 78 -3.73 -31.43 0.92
CA THR A 78 -3.28 -32.76 1.36
C THR A 78 -4.22 -33.44 2.34
N LYS A 79 -4.89 -32.68 3.21
CA LYS A 79 -5.66 -33.21 4.34
C LYS A 79 -7.13 -32.87 4.28
N TYR A 80 -7.48 -31.71 3.73
CA TYR A 80 -8.83 -31.14 3.80
C TYR A 80 -9.39 -30.76 2.41
N TYR A 81 -9.00 -31.49 1.38
CA TYR A 81 -9.26 -31.14 -0.03
C TYR A 81 -10.76 -31.12 -0.40
N ASP A 82 -11.60 -31.84 0.34
CA ASP A 82 -13.05 -31.89 0.14
C ASP A 82 -13.83 -30.90 1.04
N ALA A 83 -13.16 -30.17 1.93
CA ALA A 83 -13.84 -29.22 2.81
C ALA A 83 -14.22 -27.94 2.06
N ASN A 84 -15.45 -27.45 2.28
CA ASN A 84 -15.79 -26.08 1.93
C ASN A 84 -15.02 -25.08 2.83
N PHE A 85 -14.90 -23.83 2.41
CA PHE A 85 -14.07 -22.84 3.12
C PHE A 85 -14.50 -22.58 4.56
N GLU A 86 -15.80 -22.59 4.86
CA GLU A 86 -16.31 -22.41 6.23
C GLU A 86 -15.85 -23.56 7.12
N HIS A 87 -16.17 -24.79 6.72
CA HIS A 87 -15.77 -26.00 7.43
C HIS A 87 -14.26 -26.12 7.55
N TYR A 88 -13.53 -25.72 6.51
CA TYR A 88 -12.09 -25.72 6.52
C TYR A 88 -11.50 -24.76 7.57
N THR A 89 -12.06 -23.56 7.75
CA THR A 89 -11.62 -22.66 8.82
C THR A 89 -11.90 -23.22 10.23
N GLU A 90 -13.00 -23.95 10.41
CA GLU A 90 -13.27 -24.67 11.66
C GLU A 90 -12.23 -25.77 11.92
N LEU A 91 -11.89 -26.55 10.89
CA LEU A 91 -10.89 -27.61 10.97
C LEU A 91 -9.49 -27.07 11.27
N LEU A 92 -9.10 -25.96 10.64
CA LEU A 92 -7.85 -25.26 10.94
C LEU A 92 -7.79 -24.82 12.41
N LYS A 93 -8.87 -24.23 12.92
CA LYS A 93 -8.92 -23.78 14.32
C LYS A 93 -8.87 -24.96 15.29
N LYS A 94 -9.61 -26.03 15.01
CA LYS A 94 -9.76 -27.18 15.90
C LYS A 94 -8.52 -28.08 15.92
N ASN A 95 -7.95 -28.38 14.76
CA ASN A 95 -6.93 -29.43 14.63
C ASN A 95 -5.51 -28.86 14.53
N GLU A 96 -5.36 -27.65 13.99
CA GLU A 96 -4.05 -27.06 13.69
C GLU A 96 -3.77 -25.80 14.55
N GLY A 97 -4.76 -25.35 15.33
CA GLY A 97 -4.68 -24.13 16.14
C GLY A 97 -4.60 -22.83 15.33
N ILE A 98 -4.88 -22.89 14.03
CA ILE A 98 -4.78 -21.75 13.11
C ILE A 98 -6.12 -21.02 13.06
N CYS A 99 -6.17 -19.80 13.58
CA CYS A 99 -7.36 -18.96 13.55
C CYS A 99 -7.28 -17.97 12.38
N ILE A 100 -8.02 -18.26 11.30
CA ILE A 100 -8.09 -17.42 10.09
C ILE A 100 -9.56 -17.24 9.70
N SER A 101 -9.92 -16.06 9.20
CA SER A 101 -11.27 -15.79 8.73
C SER A 101 -11.57 -16.51 7.42
N HIS A 102 -12.82 -16.90 7.19
CA HIS A 102 -13.30 -17.43 5.91
C HIS A 102 -12.82 -16.59 4.71
N SER A 103 -12.99 -15.26 4.80
CA SER A 103 -12.57 -14.31 3.76
C SER A 103 -11.07 -14.29 3.45
N SER A 104 -10.23 -14.82 4.33
CA SER A 104 -8.78 -14.88 4.13
C SER A 104 -8.33 -16.16 3.44
N VAL A 105 -9.21 -17.16 3.36
CA VAL A 105 -8.95 -18.45 2.69
C VAL A 105 -9.58 -18.51 1.29
N MET A 106 -10.73 -17.85 1.10
CA MET A 106 -11.38 -17.66 -0.21
C MET A 106 -10.49 -16.87 -1.18
#